data_AF-A0A161IE83-F1
#
_entry.id   AF-A0A161IE83-F1
#
_cell.length_a   1.000
_cell.length_b   1.000
_cell.length_c   1.000
_cell.angle_alpha   90.00
_cell.angle_beta   90.00
_cell.angle_gamma   90.00
#
_symmetry.space_group_name_H-M   'P 1'
#
loop_
_entity.id
_entity.type
_entity.pdbx_description
1 polymer ?
#
loop_
_entity_poly.entity_id
_entity_poly.type
_entity_poly.pdbx_seq_one_letter_code
_entity_poly.pdbx_strand_id
1 'polypeptide(L)'
;MSDGLRVDGDGVAGVTAGLRALAAAWSPSRGATDIAGVGSGVADTADEAAARWSTELTTAGDGLQDLADVVDAAVAEVAATDAGLARAAQGGRRQEAV
;
A
#
# COMPACT_ATOMS: atom_id res chain seq x y z
N MET A 1 4.21 20.16 -19.34
CA MET A 1 5.18 19.09 -19.64
C MET A 1 5.37 18.33 -18.35
N SER A 2 4.68 17.21 -18.19
CA SER A 2 4.89 16.33 -17.04
C SER A 2 6.21 15.63 -17.27
N ASP A 3 7.20 15.96 -16.45
CA ASP A 3 8.51 15.32 -16.47
C ASP A 3 8.28 13.83 -16.24
N GLY A 4 8.74 12.99 -17.17
CA GLY A 4 8.51 11.56 -17.14
C GLY A 4 9.20 11.00 -15.90
N LEU A 5 8.42 10.73 -14.85
CA LEU A 5 8.91 10.14 -13.62
C LEU A 5 9.52 8.79 -14.00
N ARG A 6 10.86 8.73 -14.08
CA ARG A 6 11.57 7.45 -14.17
C ARG A 6 11.36 6.76 -12.84
N VAL A 7 10.34 5.91 -12.82
CA VAL A 7 10.03 5.05 -11.69
C VAL A 7 11.07 3.93 -11.70
N ASP A 8 12.12 4.07 -10.89
CA ASP A 8 13.08 2.99 -10.66
C ASP A 8 12.40 1.90 -9.83
N GLY A 9 12.53 0.63 -10.24
CA GLY A 9 11.82 -0.51 -9.63
C GLY A 9 12.16 -0.68 -8.15
N ASP A 10 13.40 -0.35 -7.76
CA ASP A 10 13.85 -0.35 -6.37
C ASP A 10 13.15 0.73 -5.53
N GLY A 11 12.84 1.88 -6.15
CA GLY A 11 12.09 2.96 -5.52
C GLY A 11 10.63 2.60 -5.25
N VAL A 12 9.98 1.90 -6.18
CA VAL A 12 8.60 1.42 -6.00
C VAL A 12 8.53 0.38 -4.91
N ALA A 13 9.42 -0.61 -4.94
CA ALA A 13 9.47 -1.65 -3.92
C ALA A 13 9.64 -1.05 -2.52
N GLY A 14 10.45 0.02 -2.40
CA GLY A 14 10.60 0.79 -1.17
C GLY A 14 9.32 1.51 -0.73
N VAL A 15 8.59 2.14 -1.66
CA VAL A 15 7.31 2.80 -1.38
C VAL A 15 6.26 1.79 -0.94
N THR A 16 6.09 0.69 -1.66
CA THR A 16 5.14 -0.38 -1.30
C THR A 16 5.47 -0.98 0.06
N ALA A 17 6.75 -1.24 0.36
CA ALA A 17 7.19 -1.71 1.68
C ALA A 17 6.89 -0.70 2.79
N GLY A 18 7.08 0.60 2.53
CA GLY A 18 6.74 1.68 3.46
C GLY A 18 5.24 1.77 3.75
N LEU A 19 4.40 1.64 2.72
CA LEU A 19 2.93 1.61 2.87
C LEU A 19 2.49 0.41 3.73
N ARG A 20 3.05 -0.78 3.49
CA ARG A 20 2.76 -1.98 4.28
C ARG A 20 3.22 -1.85 5.73
N ALA A 21 4.39 -1.25 5.96
CA ALA A 21 4.89 -0.98 7.31
C ALA A 21 4.00 0.02 8.06
N LEU A 22 3.50 1.06 7.37
CA LEU A 22 2.56 2.02 7.95
C LEU A 22 1.20 1.37 8.25
N ALA A 23 0.69 0.53 7.35
CA ALA A 23 -0.52 -0.26 7.58
C ALA A 23 -0.36 -1.17 8.82
N ALA A 24 0.78 -1.84 8.94
CA ALA A 24 1.08 -2.68 10.11
C ALA A 24 1.17 -1.85 11.42
N ALA A 25 1.71 -0.63 11.36
CA ALA A 25 1.78 0.27 12.50
C ALA A 25 0.40 0.80 12.94
N TRP A 26 -0.55 0.89 12.02
CA TRP A 26 -1.92 1.31 12.29
C TRP A 26 -2.85 0.14 12.60
N SER A 27 -2.41 -1.10 12.39
CA SER A 27 -3.12 -2.27 12.88
C SER A 27 -3.18 -2.20 14.42
N PRO A 28 -4.36 -2.11 15.04
CA PRO A 28 -4.47 -1.87 16.47
C PRO A 28 -3.92 -3.08 17.24
N SER A 29 -2.83 -2.87 18.00
CA SER A 29 -2.42 -3.80 19.05
C SER A 29 -3.52 -3.83 20.11
N ARG A 30 -4.24 -4.94 20.23
CA ARG A 30 -5.31 -5.14 21.21
C ARG A 30 -4.74 -5.03 22.64
N GLY A 31 -4.81 -3.83 23.20
CA GLY A 31 -4.60 -3.58 24.62
C GLY A 31 -5.68 -2.62 25.07
N ALA A 32 -6.77 -3.17 25.63
CA ALA A 32 -7.73 -2.35 26.36
C ALA A 32 -6.96 -1.67 27.49
N THR A 33 -6.91 -0.34 27.48
CA THR A 33 -6.28 0.42 28.55
C THR A 33 -7.23 0.35 29.74
N ASP A 34 -6.98 -0.60 30.65
CA ASP A 34 -7.79 -0.77 31.86
C ASP A 34 -7.51 0.42 32.80
N ILE A 35 -8.27 1.52 32.65
CA ILE A 35 -8.14 2.71 33.51
C ILE A 35 -8.88 2.43 34.82
N ALA A 36 -8.22 1.67 35.71
CA ALA A 36 -8.76 1.36 37.03
C ALA A 36 -8.97 2.66 37.86
N GLY A 37 -10.20 2.90 38.30
CA GLY A 37 -10.54 3.97 39.26
C GLY A 37 -11.39 5.12 38.71
N VAL A 38 -11.81 5.09 37.45
CA VAL A 38 -12.71 6.11 36.87
C VAL A 38 -14.14 5.59 36.85
N GLY A 39 -15.12 6.42 37.24
CA GLY A 39 -16.53 6.00 37.32
C GLY A 39 -17.06 5.45 35.99
N SER A 40 -18.06 4.55 36.05
CA SER A 40 -18.51 3.73 34.91
C SER A 40 -18.74 4.50 33.61
N GLY A 41 -19.34 5.70 33.65
CA GLY A 41 -19.56 6.50 32.44
C GLY A 41 -18.29 6.99 31.74
N VAL A 42 -17.18 7.16 32.47
CA VAL A 42 -15.88 7.51 31.86
C VAL A 42 -15.21 6.27 31.26
N ALA A 43 -15.36 5.11 31.89
CA ALA A 43 -14.92 3.83 31.31
C ALA A 43 -15.65 3.54 30.00
N ASP A 44 -16.99 3.69 29.99
CA ASP A 44 -17.80 3.49 28.78
C ASP A 44 -17.40 4.47 27.65
N THR A 45 -17.18 5.74 27.97
CA THR A 45 -16.73 6.74 26.99
C THR A 45 -15.33 6.44 26.46
N ALA A 46 -14.43 5.96 27.32
CA ALA A 46 -13.08 5.56 26.94
C ALA A 46 -13.08 4.32 26.05
N ASP A 47 -13.94 3.34 26.33
CA ASP A 47 -14.11 2.14 25.52
C ASP A 47 -14.74 2.47 24.16
N GLU A 48 -15.76 3.33 24.11
CA GLU A 48 -16.34 3.82 22.86
C GLU A 48 -15.30 4.58 22.01
N ALA A 49 -14.51 5.45 22.65
CA ALA A 49 -13.42 6.14 21.97
C ALA A 49 -12.37 5.14 21.46
N ALA A 50 -11.94 4.17 22.28
CA ALA A 50 -10.97 3.16 21.86
C ALA A 50 -11.50 2.32 20.69
N ALA A 51 -12.76 1.90 20.72
CA ALA A 51 -13.41 1.16 19.65
C ALA A 51 -13.50 1.98 18.35
N ARG A 52 -13.86 3.26 18.46
CA ARG A 52 -13.89 4.18 17.32
C ARG A 52 -12.50 4.35 16.69
N TRP A 53 -11.50 4.65 17.50
CA TRP A 53 -10.12 4.85 17.03
C TRP A 53 -9.54 3.57 16.43
N SER A 54 -9.81 2.41 17.04
CA SER A 54 -9.44 1.10 16.49
C SER A 54 -10.05 0.88 15.09
N THR A 55 -11.30 1.29 14.88
CA THR A 55 -11.98 1.17 13.58
C THR A 55 -11.34 2.09 12.55
N GLU A 56 -11.15 3.37 12.89
CA GLU A 56 -10.54 4.37 12.00
C GLU A 56 -9.12 3.97 11.59
N LEU A 57 -8.31 3.50 12.53
CA LEU A 57 -6.95 3.03 12.29
C LEU A 57 -6.91 1.77 11.40
N THR A 58 -7.84 0.83 11.61
CA THR A 58 -7.95 -0.38 10.77
C THR A 58 -8.32 0.00 9.34
N THR A 59 -9.38 0.81 9.14
CA THR A 59 -9.80 1.27 7.80
C THR A 59 -8.66 1.98 7.07
N ALA A 60 -7.89 2.79 7.78
CA ALA A 60 -6.79 3.50 7.17
C ALA A 60 -5.61 2.57 6.83
N GLY A 61 -5.34 1.55 7.66
CA GLY A 61 -4.39 0.49 7.35
C GLY A 61 -4.79 -0.30 6.10
N ASP A 62 -6.05 -0.69 5.99
CA ASP A 62 -6.58 -1.40 4.82
C ASP A 62 -6.42 -0.56 3.53
N GLY A 63 -6.74 0.73 3.57
CA GLY A 63 -6.58 1.62 2.42
C GLY A 63 -5.12 1.80 1.96
N LEU A 64 -4.16 1.77 2.89
CA LEU A 64 -2.73 1.81 2.56
C LEU A 64 -2.27 0.50 1.91
N GLN A 65 -2.81 -0.63 2.35
CA GLN A 65 -2.54 -1.94 1.75
C GLN A 65 -3.11 -2.02 0.32
N ASP A 66 -4.35 -1.58 0.13
CA ASP A 66 -4.98 -1.54 -1.20
C ASP A 66 -4.17 -0.67 -2.17
N LEU A 67 -3.68 0.49 -1.71
CA LEU A 67 -2.82 1.36 -2.52
C LEU A 67 -1.51 0.67 -2.92
N ALA A 68 -0.88 -0.02 -1.97
CA ALA A 68 0.34 -0.81 -2.24
C ALA A 68 0.10 -1.87 -3.32
N ASP A 69 -1.03 -2.57 -3.26
CA ASP A 69 -1.35 -3.63 -4.23
C ASP A 69 -1.68 -3.07 -5.62
N VAL A 70 -2.34 -1.90 -5.70
CA VAL A 70 -2.56 -1.17 -6.97
C VAL A 70 -1.23 -0.76 -7.61
N VAL A 71 -0.28 -0.26 -6.80
CA VAL A 71 1.05 0.14 -7.28
C VAL A 71 1.81 -1.07 -7.83
N ASP A 72 1.82 -2.20 -7.10
CA ASP A 72 2.48 -3.42 -7.55
C ASP A 72 1.87 -3.96 -8.86
N ALA A 73 0.54 -3.91 -9.00
CA ALA A 73 -0.14 -4.28 -10.23
C ALA A 73 0.27 -3.39 -11.42
N ALA A 74 0.30 -2.06 -11.23
CA ALA A 74 0.69 -1.13 -12.27
C ALA A 74 2.15 -1.35 -12.72
N VAL A 75 3.06 -1.64 -11.79
CA VAL A 75 4.46 -1.96 -12.13
C VAL A 75 4.57 -3.26 -12.93
N ALA A 76 3.78 -4.28 -12.58
CA ALA A 76 3.74 -5.52 -13.35
C ALA A 76 3.24 -5.28 -14.79
N GLU A 77 2.23 -4.44 -14.98
CA GLU A 77 1.71 -4.07 -16.30
C GLU A 77 2.75 -3.32 -17.15
N VAL A 78 3.50 -2.39 -16.54
CA VAL A 78 4.59 -1.68 -17.23
C VAL A 78 5.67 -2.67 -17.67
N ALA A 79 6.10 -3.57 -16.79
CA ALA A 79 7.10 -4.59 -17.12
C ALA A 79 6.62 -5.53 -18.25
N ALA A 80 5.33 -5.91 -18.25
CA ALA A 80 4.73 -6.71 -19.31
C ALA A 80 4.71 -5.97 -20.65
N THR A 81 4.40 -4.67 -20.63
CA THR A 81 4.41 -3.79 -21.81
C THR A 81 5.80 -3.67 -22.40
N ASP A 82 6.82 -3.42 -21.57
CA ASP A 82 8.22 -3.34 -22.00
C ASP A 82 8.71 -4.64 -22.62
N ALA A 83 8.37 -5.79 -22.02
CA ALA A 83 8.68 -7.10 -22.59
C ALA A 83 7.97 -7.32 -23.94
N GLY A 84 6.74 -6.84 -24.09
CA GLY A 84 5.99 -6.86 -25.35
C GLY A 84 6.69 -6.06 -26.45
N LEU A 85 7.08 -4.83 -26.14
CA LEU A 85 7.81 -3.94 -27.06
C LEU A 85 9.17 -4.52 -27.47
N ALA A 86 9.92 -5.09 -26.53
CA ALA A 86 11.21 -5.72 -26.81
C ALA A 86 11.08 -6.91 -27.79
N ARG A 87 10.03 -7.74 -27.63
CA ARG A 87 9.75 -8.86 -28.54
C ARG A 87 9.33 -8.35 -29.93
N ALA A 88 8.47 -7.33 -30.00
CA ALA A 88 8.06 -6.74 -31.27
C ALA A 88 9.26 -6.19 -32.05
N ALA A 89 10.17 -5.49 -31.37
CA ALA A 89 11.40 -4.97 -31.99
C ALA A 89 12.31 -6.09 -32.52
N GLN A 90 12.39 -7.24 -31.82
CA GLN A 90 13.16 -8.40 -32.30
C GLN A 90 12.51 -9.08 -33.52
N GLY A 91 11.18 -9.15 -33.55
CA GLY A 91 10.43 -9.67 -34.70
C GLY A 91 10.62 -8.83 -35.95
N GLY A 92 10.54 -7.50 -35.82
CA GLY A 92 10.78 -6.57 -36.94
C GLY A 92 12.19 -6.70 -37.52
N ARG A 93 13.21 -6.77 -36.65
CA ARG A 93 14.61 -6.98 -37.09
C ARG A 93 14.85 -8.30 -37.83
N ARG A 94 14.08 -9.36 -37.51
CA ARG A 94 14.18 -10.63 -38.25
C ARG A 94 13.52 -10.56 -39.63
N GLN A 95 12.52 -9.69 -39.82
CA GLN A 95 11.85 -9.53 -41.12
C GLN A 95 12.64 -8.67 -42.10
N GLU A 96 13.45 -7.71 -41.62
CA GLU A 96 14.36 -6.92 -42.47
C GLU A 96 15.63 -7.68 -42.92
N ALA A 97 15.95 -8.80 -42.26
CA ALA A 97 17.15 -9.58 -42.52
C ALA A 97 16.93 -10.76 -43.49
N VAL A 98 15.73 -10.90 -44.07
CA VAL A 98 15.31 -11.94 -45.03
C VAL A 98 14.99 -11.28 -46.37
#